data_AF-A0AAX6SEA6-F1
#
_entry.id   AF-A0AAX6SEA6-F1
#
_cell.length_a   1.000
_cell.length_b   1.000
_cell.length_c   1.000
_cell.angle_alpha   90.00
_cell.angle_beta   90.00
_cell.angle_gamma   90.00
#
_symmetry.space_group_name_H-M   'P 1'
#
loop_
_entity.id
_entity.type
_entity.pdbx_description
1 polymer ?
#
loop_
_entity_poly.entity_id
_entity_poly.type
_entity_poly.pdbx_seq_one_letter_code
_entity_poly.pdbx_strand_id
1 'polypeptide(L)'
;MSSILERVSNRMIQNLGSKDLKPVKCVLDATKFRQFSILQKKTSFWPWKQSDDIPVEYSLMDILEPSSSVPECVRSGLFHSKDFEIKKLKTDVGINAGAEVSVSGEIVQSHGSTLEVQSVSIPHPKLETLQNRKLLEPEPSFLSVCRRRGDKLYVVTEAVELVKDTVLHDRSSANVSGKVSIPRVTYVKGKCQGEAQRVREKTVSVPQGTVLAYRKKQLVIKDKYCTILVFDDMKQKTFQYEPPRLGLCSQVMQTLESQGLFTLELSPILPIGRLEEPIGQDFRVLQKEVSKNMKALAQVSKDIQAVVFHSILAMLGDKEALKTLLDMMESDSLGHLDGPGSNILNELQQESSPPWVNLGYLIFYLLEVLLELSDTQLVLLAQSVEKRILSQQQELVRSILVPNFKYPWNIPFTLPAELLAPLQGEGLHITYALLEECGLKMELKSPRTTWHLEAKKPLSALYVALSMLLQLAKPSALPGGQSV
;
A
#
# COMPACT_ATOMS: atom_id res chain seq x y z
N MET A 1 0.50 -15.70 7.96
CA MET A 1 -0.55 -16.67 8.34
C MET A 1 -1.64 -15.90 9.05
N SER A 2 -2.90 -16.06 8.66
CA SER A 2 -4.03 -15.37 9.29
C SER A 2 -4.26 -15.81 10.73
N SER A 3 -4.60 -14.87 11.60
CA SER A 3 -4.89 -15.18 13.01
C SER A 3 -6.15 -16.04 13.15
N ILE A 4 -6.36 -16.60 14.34
CA ILE A 4 -7.59 -17.35 14.65
C ILE A 4 -8.81 -16.43 14.52
N LEU A 5 -8.71 -15.21 15.06
CA LEU A 5 -9.76 -14.21 14.99
C LEU A 5 -10.07 -13.80 13.55
N GLU A 6 -9.05 -13.58 12.71
CA GLU A 6 -9.24 -13.17 11.32
C GLU A 6 -10.03 -14.23 10.54
N ARG A 7 -9.70 -15.53 10.75
CA ARG A 7 -10.42 -16.63 10.09
C ARG A 7 -11.87 -16.76 10.57
N VAL A 8 -12.09 -16.66 11.87
CA VAL A 8 -13.44 -16.68 12.47
C VAL A 8 -14.27 -15.51 11.92
N SER A 9 -13.70 -14.31 11.91
CA SER A 9 -14.36 -13.09 11.43
C SER A 9 -14.73 -13.17 9.95
N ASN A 10 -13.81 -13.67 9.11
CA ASN A 10 -14.08 -13.87 7.69
C ASN A 10 -15.25 -14.84 7.45
N ARG A 11 -15.31 -15.95 8.19
CA ARG A 11 -16.40 -16.91 8.06
C ARG A 11 -17.72 -16.32 8.56
N MET A 12 -17.70 -15.59 9.67
CA MET A 12 -18.89 -14.89 10.18
C MET A 12 -19.44 -13.92 9.13
N ILE A 13 -18.58 -13.12 8.48
CA ILE A 13 -18.98 -12.18 7.43
C ILE A 13 -19.60 -12.92 6.24
N GLN A 14 -19.01 -14.06 5.81
CA GLN A 14 -19.57 -14.90 4.75
C GLN A 14 -20.98 -15.41 5.12
N ASN A 15 -21.17 -15.88 6.36
CA ASN A 15 -22.46 -16.38 6.83
C ASN A 15 -23.53 -15.27 6.94
N LEU A 16 -23.13 -14.05 7.27
CA LEU A 16 -24.03 -12.89 7.33
C LEU A 16 -24.40 -12.34 5.94
N GLY A 17 -23.71 -12.76 4.88
CA GLY A 17 -23.96 -12.29 3.51
C GLY A 17 -23.64 -10.81 3.28
N SER A 18 -22.94 -10.16 4.21
CA SER A 18 -22.61 -8.73 4.14
C SER A 18 -21.33 -8.52 3.33
N LYS A 19 -21.42 -7.78 2.23
CA LYS A 19 -20.26 -7.50 1.34
C LYS A 19 -19.36 -6.37 1.83
N ASP A 20 -19.86 -5.53 2.73
CA ASP A 20 -19.19 -4.28 3.13
C ASP A 20 -18.50 -4.36 4.50
N LEU A 21 -18.74 -5.44 5.25
CA LEU A 21 -18.07 -5.67 6.53
C LEU A 21 -16.64 -6.16 6.29
N LYS A 22 -15.71 -5.61 7.07
CA LYS A 22 -14.31 -6.01 7.10
C LYS A 22 -13.99 -6.81 8.34
N PRO A 23 -13.17 -7.87 8.24
CA PRO A 23 -12.76 -8.67 9.40
C PRO A 23 -11.74 -7.90 10.25
N VAL A 24 -11.84 -8.05 11.57
CA VAL A 24 -10.76 -7.67 12.48
C VAL A 24 -9.67 -8.76 12.44
N LYS A 25 -8.41 -8.33 12.29
CA LYS A 25 -7.28 -9.24 12.13
C LYS A 25 -6.58 -9.61 13.44
N CYS A 26 -6.64 -8.74 14.44
CA CYS A 26 -5.89 -8.86 15.70
C CYS A 26 -6.83 -8.77 16.90
N VAL A 27 -6.67 -9.68 17.87
CA VAL A 27 -7.46 -9.68 19.11
C VAL A 27 -7.11 -8.48 19.99
N LEU A 28 -5.84 -8.09 20.05
CA LEU A 28 -5.36 -7.00 20.89
C LEU A 28 -5.93 -5.64 20.46
N ASP A 29 -6.17 -5.46 19.17
CA ASP A 29 -6.70 -4.21 18.62
C ASP A 29 -8.22 -4.26 18.42
N ALA A 30 -8.88 -5.39 18.68
CA ALA A 30 -10.28 -5.59 18.32
C ALA A 30 -11.20 -4.51 18.92
N THR A 31 -11.00 -4.14 20.18
CA THR A 31 -11.78 -3.11 20.84
C THR A 31 -11.56 -1.70 20.27
N LYS A 32 -10.49 -1.48 19.50
CA LYS A 32 -10.19 -0.21 18.82
C LYS A 32 -10.95 -0.02 17.51
N PHE A 33 -11.70 -1.03 17.04
CA PHE A 33 -12.57 -0.96 15.85
C PHE A 33 -14.05 -0.71 16.22
N ARG A 34 -14.30 0.06 17.27
CA ARG A 34 -15.67 0.42 17.70
C ARG A 34 -16.18 1.66 16.96
N GLN A 35 -17.48 1.92 17.04
CA GLN A 35 -18.12 3.07 16.39
C GLN A 35 -17.41 4.37 16.77
N PHE A 36 -17.38 5.31 15.82
CA PHE A 36 -16.66 6.58 15.91
C PHE A 36 -15.13 6.48 15.91
N SER A 37 -14.53 5.30 16.13
CA SER A 37 -13.07 5.16 16.06
C SER A 37 -12.54 5.54 14.68
N ILE A 38 -11.44 6.29 14.67
CA ILE A 38 -10.76 6.69 13.44
C ILE A 38 -9.78 5.59 13.06
N LEU A 39 -9.82 5.21 11.79
CA LEU A 39 -8.90 4.29 11.15
C LEU A 39 -8.08 5.05 10.13
N GLN A 40 -6.76 4.92 10.24
CA GLN A 40 -5.80 5.41 9.27
C GLN A 40 -5.48 4.30 8.28
N LYS A 41 -5.40 4.68 7.01
CA LYS A 41 -4.84 3.85 5.96
C LYS A 41 -3.66 4.59 5.37
N LYS A 42 -2.45 4.10 5.69
CA LYS A 42 -1.20 4.67 5.19
C LYS A 42 -1.22 4.66 3.65
N THR A 43 -0.98 5.82 3.04
CA THR A 43 -0.76 5.88 1.60
C THR A 43 0.56 5.16 1.33
N SER A 44 0.52 4.13 0.50
CA SER A 44 1.68 3.30 0.17
C SER A 44 2.20 3.68 -1.20
N PHE A 45 3.52 3.82 -1.32
CA PHE A 45 4.23 3.90 -2.60
C PHE A 45 3.83 2.80 -3.60
N TRP A 46 3.48 1.60 -3.11
CA TRP A 46 3.15 0.46 -3.95
C TRP A 46 1.63 0.34 -4.14
N PRO A 47 1.06 0.58 -5.34
CA PRO A 47 -0.41 0.54 -5.56
C PRO A 47 -1.03 -0.85 -5.34
N TRP A 48 -0.19 -1.88 -5.26
CA TRP A 48 -0.50 -3.31 -5.08
C TRP A 48 -0.51 -3.75 -3.62
N LYS A 49 0.17 -2.99 -2.75
CA LYS A 49 0.27 -3.33 -1.33
C LYS A 49 -1.05 -2.89 -0.71
N GLN A 50 -1.88 -3.86 -0.31
CA GLN A 50 -3.06 -3.55 0.47
C GLN A 50 -2.61 -2.98 1.81
N SER A 51 -2.77 -1.67 2.00
CA SER A 51 -2.56 -1.07 3.31
C SER A 51 -3.67 -1.53 4.25
N ASP A 52 -3.26 -1.98 5.43
CA ASP A 52 -4.16 -2.35 6.51
C ASP A 52 -4.86 -1.12 7.09
N ASP A 53 -6.01 -1.36 7.71
CA ASP A 53 -6.75 -0.36 8.45
C ASP A 53 -6.17 -0.32 9.88
N ILE A 54 -5.52 0.77 10.24
CA ILE A 54 -4.78 0.94 11.50
C ILE A 54 -5.60 1.86 12.42
N PRO A 55 -6.04 1.41 13.60
CA PRO A 55 -6.71 2.28 14.56
C PRO A 55 -5.70 3.28 15.15
N VAL A 56 -6.07 4.57 15.18
CA VAL A 56 -5.19 5.65 15.69
C VAL A 56 -5.47 6.06 17.13
N GLU A 57 -6.36 5.34 17.83
CA GLU A 57 -6.76 5.63 19.22
C GLU A 57 -7.48 6.98 19.42
N TYR A 58 -7.86 7.66 18.34
CA TYR A 58 -8.76 8.80 18.34
C TYR A 58 -10.16 8.40 17.86
N SER A 59 -11.17 9.01 18.45
CA SER A 59 -12.55 9.01 18.00
C SER A 59 -12.83 10.22 17.11
N LEU A 60 -13.86 10.11 16.26
CA LEU A 60 -14.42 11.24 15.54
C LEU A 60 -14.81 12.39 16.49
N MET A 61 -15.22 12.07 17.72
CA MET A 61 -15.59 13.07 18.72
C MET A 61 -14.38 13.82 19.31
N ASP A 62 -13.18 13.26 19.19
CA ASP A 62 -11.95 13.88 19.70
C ASP A 62 -11.36 14.89 18.71
N ILE A 63 -11.81 14.87 17.45
CA ILE A 63 -11.30 15.73 16.38
C ILE A 63 -12.27 16.81 15.92
N LEU A 64 -13.55 16.70 16.28
CA LEU A 64 -14.58 17.67 15.92
C LEU A 64 -14.84 18.60 17.10
N GLU A 65 -15.30 19.82 16.81
CA GLU A 65 -15.80 20.72 17.86
C GLU A 65 -16.92 20.03 18.68
N PRO A 66 -17.12 20.38 19.96
CA PRO A 66 -18.17 19.76 20.77
C PRO A 66 -19.58 19.97 20.19
N SER A 67 -20.44 18.95 20.24
CA SER A 67 -21.88 19.07 19.97
C SER A 67 -22.68 18.99 21.27
N SER A 68 -23.94 19.45 21.21
CA SER A 68 -24.88 19.34 22.34
C SER A 68 -25.17 17.89 22.75
N SER A 69 -24.97 16.91 21.87
CA SER A 69 -25.07 15.48 22.17
C SER A 69 -24.22 14.63 21.23
N VAL A 70 -23.70 13.52 21.75
CA VAL A 70 -23.05 12.46 20.97
C VAL A 70 -24.16 11.60 20.36
N PRO A 71 -24.13 11.27 19.05
CA PRO A 71 -25.19 10.50 18.45
C PRO A 71 -25.26 9.09 19.02
N GLU A 72 -26.42 8.74 19.57
CA GLU A 72 -26.63 7.43 20.18
C GLU A 72 -26.70 6.32 19.13
N CYS A 73 -25.89 5.27 19.32
CA CYS A 73 -25.84 4.09 18.45
C CYS A 73 -27.05 3.17 18.66
N VAL A 74 -27.48 2.50 17.60
CA VAL A 74 -28.54 1.49 17.65
C VAL A 74 -27.91 0.10 17.65
N ARG A 75 -28.37 -0.75 18.57
CA ARG A 75 -28.00 -2.17 18.62
C ARG A 75 -29.03 -2.97 17.84
N SER A 76 -28.59 -3.67 16.81
CA SER A 76 -29.40 -4.66 16.10
C SER A 76 -29.57 -5.92 16.96
N GLY A 77 -30.65 -6.67 16.73
CA GLY A 77 -31.00 -7.86 17.51
C GLY A 77 -29.90 -8.93 17.56
N LEU A 78 -29.99 -9.84 18.54
CA LEU A 78 -29.02 -10.92 18.74
C LEU A 78 -29.01 -11.86 17.52
N PHE A 79 -27.83 -12.11 16.95
CA PHE A 79 -27.66 -13.09 15.88
C PHE A 79 -26.81 -14.27 16.37
N HIS A 80 -27.26 -15.49 16.05
CA HIS A 80 -26.49 -16.70 16.25
C HIS A 80 -25.84 -17.08 14.92
N SER A 81 -24.51 -17.00 14.85
CA SER A 81 -23.77 -17.56 13.72
C SER A 81 -23.45 -19.02 14.01
N LYS A 82 -24.03 -19.93 13.22
CA LYS A 82 -23.77 -21.39 13.26
C LYS A 82 -22.72 -21.79 12.23
N ASP A 83 -22.06 -22.90 12.50
CA ASP A 83 -21.07 -23.60 11.69
C ASP A 83 -19.75 -22.88 11.44
N PHE A 84 -18.81 -23.12 12.36
CA PHE A 84 -17.39 -22.91 12.16
C PHE A 84 -16.68 -24.22 11.81
N GLU A 85 -17.27 -25.07 10.98
CA GLU A 85 -16.61 -26.28 10.49
C GLU A 85 -15.67 -25.96 9.31
N ILE A 86 -14.44 -26.45 9.38
CA ILE A 86 -13.61 -26.61 8.19
C ILE A 86 -14.07 -27.94 7.55
N LYS A 87 -14.91 -27.89 6.52
CA LYS A 87 -15.20 -29.08 5.71
C LYS A 87 -13.88 -29.59 5.13
N LYS A 88 -13.45 -30.77 5.57
CA LYS A 88 -12.40 -31.54 4.90
C LYS A 88 -13.02 -32.10 3.62
N LEU A 89 -12.66 -31.57 2.45
CA LEU A 89 -12.84 -32.35 1.21
C LEU A 89 -11.77 -33.45 1.26
N LYS A 90 -12.17 -34.68 1.62
CA LYS A 90 -11.31 -35.85 1.42
C LYS A 90 -11.37 -36.17 -0.07
N THR A 91 -10.57 -35.49 -0.90
CA THR A 91 -10.29 -36.00 -2.25
C THR A 91 -9.29 -37.12 -2.12
N ASP A 92 -9.78 -38.28 -1.72
CA ASP A 92 -9.04 -39.52 -1.96
C ASP A 92 -9.44 -40.00 -3.36
N VAL A 93 -8.94 -39.31 -4.38
CA VAL A 93 -8.93 -39.86 -5.75
C VAL A 93 -7.64 -40.66 -5.86
N GLY A 94 -7.62 -41.79 -5.14
CA GLY A 94 -6.77 -42.91 -5.49
C GLY A 94 -7.43 -43.59 -6.68
N ILE A 95 -7.01 -43.26 -7.90
CA ILE A 95 -7.35 -44.06 -9.07
C ILE A 95 -6.62 -45.39 -8.90
N ASN A 96 -7.29 -46.38 -8.33
CA ASN A 96 -6.97 -47.77 -8.57
C ASN A 96 -8.09 -48.34 -9.43
N ALA A 97 -7.71 -48.73 -10.64
CA ALA A 97 -8.58 -49.38 -11.60
C ALA A 97 -9.12 -50.70 -11.00
N GLY A 98 -10.45 -50.84 -11.00
CA GLY A 98 -11.14 -52.11 -10.82
C GLY A 98 -11.33 -52.58 -9.39
N ALA A 99 -12.38 -52.08 -8.73
CA ALA A 99 -13.30 -52.87 -7.89
C ALA A 99 -14.39 -51.93 -7.30
N GLU A 100 -15.65 -52.34 -7.39
CA GLU A 100 -16.75 -51.74 -6.64
C GLU A 100 -16.44 -51.75 -5.15
N VAL A 101 -16.45 -50.57 -4.50
CA VAL A 101 -16.45 -50.47 -3.05
C VAL A 101 -17.48 -49.42 -2.64
N SER A 102 -18.52 -49.88 -1.96
CA SER A 102 -19.52 -49.07 -1.28
C SER A 102 -18.86 -48.24 -0.18
N VAL A 103 -19.06 -46.92 -0.23
CA VAL A 103 -18.54 -45.99 0.77
C VAL A 103 -19.54 -45.93 1.93
N SER A 104 -19.31 -46.78 2.94
CA SER A 104 -19.87 -46.53 4.28
C SER A 104 -19.01 -45.46 4.96
N GLY A 105 -19.47 -44.21 4.90
CA GLY A 105 -18.86 -43.10 5.63
C GLY A 105 -19.44 -43.02 7.03
N GLU A 106 -18.70 -43.46 8.04
CA GLU A 106 -18.99 -43.09 9.42
C GLU A 106 -18.80 -41.58 9.62
N ILE A 107 -19.88 -40.92 10.02
CA ILE A 107 -19.88 -39.49 10.38
C ILE A 107 -19.32 -39.38 11.79
N VAL A 108 -18.06 -38.94 11.92
CA VAL A 108 -17.55 -38.48 13.23
C VAL A 108 -18.32 -37.20 13.60
N GLN A 109 -19.17 -37.31 14.61
CA GLN A 109 -19.97 -36.20 15.12
C GLN A 109 -19.03 -35.10 15.65
N SER A 110 -19.14 -33.93 15.02
CA SER A 110 -18.31 -32.75 15.26
C SER A 110 -19.14 -31.72 16.03
N HIS A 111 -18.68 -31.28 17.20
CA HIS A 111 -19.37 -30.27 18.01
C HIS A 111 -19.06 -28.87 17.44
N GLY A 112 -20.04 -28.23 16.78
CA GLY A 112 -19.92 -26.86 16.29
C GLY A 112 -19.98 -25.83 17.43
N SER A 113 -19.13 -24.79 17.37
CA SER A 113 -19.20 -23.63 18.26
C SER A 113 -20.16 -22.59 17.68
N THR A 114 -21.16 -22.12 18.43
CA THR A 114 -22.04 -21.01 18.05
C THR A 114 -21.52 -19.69 18.58
N LEU A 115 -21.39 -18.67 17.72
CA LEU A 115 -21.09 -17.31 18.16
C LEU A 115 -22.38 -16.53 18.38
N GLU A 116 -22.47 -15.87 19.53
CA GLU A 116 -23.50 -14.89 19.84
C GLU A 116 -22.93 -13.50 19.61
N VAL A 117 -23.45 -12.82 18.59
CA VAL A 117 -22.97 -11.51 18.16
C VAL A 117 -24.11 -10.51 18.09
N GLN A 118 -23.77 -9.24 18.32
CA GLN A 118 -24.66 -8.11 18.10
C GLN A 118 -23.97 -7.12 17.15
N SER A 119 -24.76 -6.50 16.26
CA SER A 119 -24.27 -5.37 15.47
C SER A 119 -24.66 -4.07 16.19
N VAL A 120 -23.71 -3.16 16.32
CA VAL A 120 -23.91 -1.83 16.87
C VAL A 120 -23.55 -0.84 15.77
N SER A 121 -24.49 0.04 15.40
CA SER A 121 -24.35 0.93 14.24
C SER A 121 -24.80 2.36 14.56
N ILE A 122 -24.24 3.31 13.83
CA ILE A 122 -24.71 4.69 13.83
C ILE A 122 -25.80 4.82 12.76
N PRO A 123 -27.06 5.14 13.13
CA PRO A 123 -28.13 5.35 12.16
C PRO A 123 -27.77 6.43 11.14
N HIS A 124 -28.12 6.22 9.87
CA HIS A 124 -27.80 7.17 8.81
C HIS A 124 -28.28 8.62 9.08
N PRO A 125 -29.51 8.87 9.60
CA PRO A 125 -29.93 10.23 9.95
C PRO A 125 -29.07 10.89 11.03
N LYS A 126 -28.49 10.10 11.94
CA LYS A 126 -27.56 10.58 12.98
C LYS A 126 -26.13 10.77 12.45
N LEU A 127 -25.79 10.14 11.32
CA LEU A 127 -24.53 10.38 10.62
C LEU A 127 -24.58 11.71 9.85
N GLU A 128 -25.75 12.06 9.29
CA GLU A 128 -25.98 13.36 8.62
C GLU A 128 -25.75 14.54 9.57
N THR A 129 -26.10 14.42 10.85
CA THR A 129 -25.83 15.49 11.85
C THR A 129 -24.34 15.69 12.13
N LEU A 130 -23.48 14.74 11.73
CA LEU A 130 -22.03 14.83 11.84
C LEU A 130 -21.36 15.35 10.56
N GLN A 131 -22.13 15.66 9.52
CA GLN A 131 -21.60 16.17 8.27
C GLN A 131 -21.14 17.62 8.39
N ASN A 132 -20.05 17.94 7.69
CA ASN A 132 -19.49 19.29 7.58
C ASN A 132 -19.25 19.95 8.94
N ARG A 133 -18.87 19.17 9.95
CA ARG A 133 -18.52 19.68 11.28
C ARG A 133 -17.10 20.22 11.26
N LYS A 134 -16.88 21.30 12.02
CA LYS A 134 -15.57 21.94 12.10
C LYS A 134 -14.62 21.10 12.96
N LEU A 135 -13.36 21.02 12.55
CA LEU A 135 -12.28 20.42 13.32
C LEU A 135 -11.99 21.22 14.58
N LEU A 136 -11.57 20.53 15.64
CA LEU A 136 -11.12 21.13 16.89
C LEU A 136 -9.93 22.09 16.65
N GLU A 137 -9.91 23.20 17.38
CA GLU A 137 -8.77 24.13 17.42
C GLU A 137 -8.17 24.17 18.84
N PRO A 138 -6.87 23.87 19.01
CA PRO A 138 -5.90 23.45 18.00
C PRO A 138 -6.19 22.05 17.42
N GLU A 139 -5.80 21.81 16.16
CA GLU A 139 -5.95 20.50 15.50
C GLU A 139 -5.11 19.44 16.23
N PRO A 140 -5.67 18.24 16.51
CA PRO A 140 -4.90 17.14 17.09
C PRO A 140 -3.66 16.79 16.26
N SER A 141 -2.52 16.61 16.94
CA SER A 141 -1.20 16.42 16.31
C SER A 141 -1.19 15.31 15.26
N PHE A 142 -1.84 14.19 15.53
CA PHE A 142 -1.88 13.05 14.61
C PHE A 142 -2.49 13.41 13.24
N LEU A 143 -3.45 14.35 13.18
CA LEU A 143 -4.06 14.76 11.92
C LEU A 143 -3.06 15.54 11.08
N SER A 144 -2.20 16.35 11.70
CA SER A 144 -1.13 17.06 11.00
C SER A 144 -0.13 16.09 10.34
N VAL A 145 0.23 14.99 11.03
CA VAL A 145 1.07 13.91 10.48
C VAL A 145 0.37 13.22 9.32
N CYS A 146 -0.90 12.82 9.51
CA CYS A 146 -1.70 12.18 8.47
C CYS A 146 -1.84 13.08 7.23
N ARG A 147 -2.02 14.38 7.45
CA ARG A 147 -2.10 15.39 6.39
C ARG A 147 -0.79 15.46 5.62
N ARG A 148 0.36 15.62 6.30
CA ARG A 148 1.68 15.61 5.65
C ARG A 148 1.91 14.33 4.85
N ARG A 149 1.58 13.16 5.39
CA ARG A 149 1.72 11.86 4.70
C ARG A 149 0.66 11.61 3.61
N GLY A 150 -0.35 12.47 3.50
CA GLY A 150 -1.44 12.29 2.56
C GLY A 150 -2.26 11.02 2.82
N ASP A 151 -2.36 10.60 4.08
CA ASP A 151 -3.06 9.39 4.48
C ASP A 151 -4.57 9.50 4.27
N LYS A 152 -5.21 8.34 4.13
CA LYS A 152 -6.67 8.26 4.12
C LYS A 152 -7.17 7.95 5.51
N LEU A 153 -8.13 8.74 5.98
CA LEU A 153 -8.80 8.53 7.26
C LEU A 153 -10.21 8.01 7.02
N TYR A 154 -10.65 7.14 7.90
CA TYR A 154 -11.97 6.54 7.91
C TYR A 154 -12.53 6.57 9.32
N VAL A 155 -13.85 6.59 9.44
CA VAL A 155 -14.55 6.40 10.70
C VAL A 155 -15.30 5.08 10.69
N VAL A 156 -15.26 4.34 11.79
CA VAL A 156 -16.08 3.14 11.97
C VAL A 156 -17.53 3.55 12.21
N THR A 157 -18.44 3.07 11.37
CA THR A 157 -19.87 3.38 11.45
C THR A 157 -20.71 2.23 11.99
N GLU A 158 -20.19 1.01 11.90
CA GLU A 158 -20.83 -0.21 12.38
C GLU A 158 -19.74 -1.16 12.90
N ALA A 159 -20.01 -1.85 14.00
CA ALA A 159 -19.15 -2.90 14.52
C ALA A 159 -20.00 -4.07 15.00
N VAL A 160 -19.54 -5.29 14.69
CA VAL A 160 -20.13 -6.54 15.13
C VAL A 160 -19.29 -7.07 16.28
N GLU A 161 -19.89 -7.17 17.46
CA GLU A 161 -19.20 -7.54 18.69
C GLU A 161 -19.78 -8.79 19.34
N LEU A 162 -18.94 -9.50 20.10
CA LEU A 162 -19.35 -10.65 20.89
C LEU A 162 -20.22 -10.23 22.08
N VAL A 163 -21.29 -10.98 22.30
CA VAL A 163 -22.23 -10.72 23.40
C VAL A 163 -21.79 -11.39 24.70
N LYS A 164 -20.95 -12.43 24.62
CA LYS A 164 -20.42 -13.15 25.78
C LYS A 164 -18.98 -13.61 25.56
N ASP A 165 -18.30 -13.90 26.67
CA ASP A 165 -17.00 -14.54 26.66
C ASP A 165 -17.07 -15.85 25.86
N THR A 166 -16.16 -16.00 24.90
CA THR A 166 -16.17 -17.13 23.98
C THR A 166 -14.76 -17.66 23.77
N VAL A 167 -14.62 -18.98 23.64
CA VAL A 167 -13.36 -19.61 23.25
C VAL A 167 -13.38 -19.85 21.75
N LEU A 168 -12.43 -19.25 21.03
CA LEU A 168 -12.24 -19.46 19.61
C LEU A 168 -11.32 -20.66 19.40
N HIS A 169 -11.75 -21.60 18.55
CA HIS A 169 -10.99 -22.80 18.24
C HIS A 169 -10.33 -22.70 16.86
N ASP A 170 -9.06 -23.07 16.79
CA ASP A 170 -8.31 -23.25 15.55
C ASP A 170 -7.93 -24.71 15.36
N ARG A 171 -8.56 -25.32 14.35
CA ARG A 171 -8.21 -26.65 13.85
C ARG A 171 -7.56 -26.53 12.47
N SER A 172 -6.31 -26.09 12.41
CA SER A 172 -5.51 -26.21 11.19
C SER A 172 -4.94 -27.62 11.07
N SER A 173 -5.35 -28.41 10.07
CA SER A 173 -4.62 -29.62 9.69
C SER A 173 -3.52 -29.23 8.69
N ALA A 174 -2.27 -29.21 9.13
CA ALA A 174 -1.15 -29.18 8.19
C ALA A 174 -0.86 -30.62 7.76
N ASN A 175 -1.09 -30.94 6.49
CA ASN A 175 -0.59 -32.19 5.91
C ASN A 175 0.92 -32.01 5.70
N VAL A 176 1.73 -32.48 6.65
CA VAL A 176 3.17 -32.67 6.40
C VAL A 176 3.32 -33.99 5.66
N SER A 177 3.08 -33.97 4.35
CA SER A 177 3.59 -35.00 3.45
C SER A 177 5.03 -34.64 3.10
N GLY A 178 5.96 -35.01 3.98
CA GLY A 178 7.39 -34.87 3.75
C GLY A 178 8.04 -36.24 3.68
N LYS A 179 8.48 -36.66 2.49
CA LYS A 179 9.49 -37.72 2.39
C LYS A 179 10.79 -37.15 2.94
N VAL A 180 11.08 -37.40 4.21
CA VAL A 180 12.42 -37.14 4.77
C VAL A 180 13.31 -38.29 4.29
N SER A 181 14.02 -38.06 3.19
CA SER A 181 15.20 -38.87 2.86
C SER A 181 16.32 -38.39 3.77
N ILE A 182 16.64 -39.14 4.82
CA ILE A 182 17.88 -38.94 5.58
C ILE A 182 18.96 -39.76 4.86
N PRO A 183 19.96 -39.15 4.20
CA PRO A 183 21.11 -39.90 3.73
C PRO A 183 22.04 -40.16 4.92
N ARG A 184 22.41 -41.44 5.11
CA ARG A 184 23.32 -42.01 6.11
C ARG A 184 22.74 -42.25 7.51
N VAL A 185 22.29 -43.48 7.76
CA VAL A 185 22.94 -44.45 8.68
C VAL A 185 22.55 -45.87 8.24
N THR A 186 23.52 -46.76 8.17
CA THR A 186 23.43 -48.18 7.81
C THR A 186 22.71 -49.02 8.88
N TYR A 187 21.91 -50.01 8.44
CA TYR A 187 21.23 -51.06 9.21
C TYR A 187 20.09 -50.67 10.17
N VAL A 188 18.86 -50.57 9.67
CA VAL A 188 17.63 -51.28 10.13
C VAL A 188 16.57 -51.14 9.01
N LYS A 189 16.09 -52.25 8.45
CA LYS A 189 15.02 -52.27 7.44
C LYS A 189 13.66 -52.27 8.14
N GLY A 190 13.14 -51.10 8.48
CA GLY A 190 11.78 -50.91 8.99
C GLY A 190 11.00 -49.91 8.14
N LYS A 191 10.01 -50.37 7.37
CA LYS A 191 9.01 -49.50 6.71
C LYS A 191 7.98 -49.09 7.77
N CYS A 192 8.15 -47.93 8.40
CA CYS A 192 7.07 -47.28 9.13
C CYS A 192 6.39 -46.26 8.21
N GLN A 193 5.31 -46.68 7.55
CA GLN A 193 4.37 -45.76 6.91
C GLN A 193 3.35 -45.37 7.98
N GLY A 194 3.55 -44.21 8.61
CA GLY A 194 2.62 -43.65 9.58
C GLY A 194 2.21 -42.25 9.15
N GLU A 195 0.95 -42.07 8.75
CA GLU A 195 0.30 -40.76 8.73
C GLU A 195 -0.01 -40.36 10.18
N ALA A 196 0.90 -39.63 10.82
CA ALA A 196 0.59 -39.00 12.11
C ALA A 196 -0.15 -37.69 11.86
N GLN A 197 -1.49 -37.74 11.82
CA GLN A 197 -2.32 -36.53 11.84
C GLN A 197 -2.26 -35.89 13.24
N ARG A 198 -1.27 -35.03 13.47
CA ARG A 198 -1.18 -34.27 14.72
C ARG A 198 -2.10 -33.04 14.64
N VAL A 199 -3.36 -33.21 15.04
CA VAL A 199 -4.29 -32.07 15.23
C VAL A 199 -3.78 -31.26 16.42
N ARG A 200 -3.08 -30.15 16.16
CA ARG A 200 -2.82 -29.14 17.19
C ARG A 200 -4.03 -28.23 17.26
N GLU A 201 -4.87 -28.43 18.27
CA GLU A 201 -5.95 -27.51 18.59
C GLU A 201 -5.35 -26.31 19.34
N LYS A 202 -5.39 -25.13 18.71
CA LYS A 202 -5.04 -23.87 19.37
C LYS A 202 -6.34 -23.17 19.76
N THR A 203 -6.48 -22.82 21.02
CA THR A 203 -7.63 -22.08 21.52
C THR A 203 -7.23 -20.68 21.95
N VAL A 204 -8.12 -19.71 21.75
CA VAL A 204 -7.96 -18.34 22.23
C VAL A 204 -9.27 -17.91 22.87
N SER A 205 -9.23 -17.60 24.16
CA SER A 205 -10.36 -16.99 24.87
C SER A 205 -10.45 -15.52 24.51
N VAL A 206 -11.63 -15.08 24.10
CA VAL A 206 -11.93 -13.68 23.81
C VAL A 206 -13.07 -13.19 24.69
N PRO A 207 -12.93 -12.01 25.31
CA PRO A 207 -13.95 -11.49 26.20
C PRO A 207 -15.17 -10.96 25.43
N GLN A 208 -16.28 -10.82 26.14
CA GLN A 208 -17.45 -10.06 25.73
C GLN A 208 -17.03 -8.67 25.22
N GLY A 209 -17.70 -8.19 24.17
CA GLY A 209 -17.43 -6.91 23.54
C GLY A 209 -16.24 -6.95 22.56
N THR A 210 -15.58 -8.09 22.35
CA THR A 210 -14.58 -8.20 21.29
C THR A 210 -15.23 -7.96 19.92
N VAL A 211 -14.70 -7.00 19.15
CA VAL A 211 -15.17 -6.71 17.79
C VAL A 211 -14.60 -7.76 16.83
N LEU A 212 -15.48 -8.39 16.05
CA LEU A 212 -15.12 -9.38 15.03
C LEU A 212 -15.10 -8.76 13.63
N ALA A 213 -16.02 -7.85 13.35
CA ALA A 213 -16.09 -7.18 12.05
C ALA A 213 -16.54 -5.72 12.20
N TYR A 214 -16.24 -4.90 11.21
CA TYR A 214 -16.60 -3.49 11.22
C TYR A 214 -16.91 -2.99 9.81
N ARG A 215 -17.71 -1.93 9.73
CA ARG A 215 -17.94 -1.12 8.54
C ARG A 215 -17.33 0.25 8.80
N LYS A 216 -16.73 0.84 7.76
CA LYS A 216 -16.14 2.17 7.84
C LYS A 216 -16.59 3.05 6.68
N LYS A 217 -16.49 4.35 6.86
CA LYS A 217 -16.72 5.38 5.83
C LYS A 217 -15.55 6.34 5.77
N GLN A 218 -15.17 6.77 4.57
CA GLN A 218 -14.03 7.67 4.39
C GLN A 218 -14.35 9.07 4.91
N LEU A 219 -13.40 9.69 5.59
CA LEU A 219 -13.45 11.09 5.99
C LEU A 219 -12.83 11.96 4.89
N VAL A 220 -13.43 13.12 4.67
CA VAL A 220 -12.92 14.20 3.82
C VAL A 220 -12.85 15.45 4.66
N ILE A 221 -11.65 15.98 4.81
CA ILE A 221 -11.36 17.23 5.50
C ILE A 221 -11.01 18.25 4.43
N LYS A 222 -11.91 19.21 4.25
CA LYS A 222 -11.74 20.34 3.35
C LYS A 222 -11.62 21.61 4.19
N ASP A 223 -10.47 22.27 4.08
CA ASP A 223 -10.09 23.38 4.95
C ASP A 223 -10.15 22.96 6.44
N LYS A 224 -11.21 23.35 7.15
CA LYS A 224 -11.47 22.99 8.56
C LYS A 224 -12.74 22.15 8.75
N TYR A 225 -13.43 21.76 7.68
CA TYR A 225 -14.70 21.04 7.76
C TYR A 225 -14.51 19.57 7.40
N CYS A 226 -15.03 18.70 8.24
CA CYS A 226 -14.98 17.26 8.10
C CYS A 226 -16.33 16.73 7.60
N THR A 227 -16.29 15.97 6.51
CA THR A 227 -17.43 15.32 5.85
C THR A 227 -17.20 13.82 5.83
N ILE A 228 -18.25 13.05 6.05
CA ILE A 228 -18.24 11.58 6.00
C ILE A 228 -18.82 11.15 4.66
N LEU A 229 -18.01 10.50 3.82
CA LEU A 229 -18.48 10.03 2.53
C LEU A 229 -19.43 8.85 2.71
N VAL A 230 -20.67 9.02 2.24
CA VAL A 230 -21.69 7.97 2.27
C VAL A 230 -21.35 6.85 1.26
N PHE A 231 -20.72 7.20 0.14
CA PHE A 231 -20.26 6.28 -0.88
C PHE A 231 -18.74 6.29 -0.98
N ASP A 232 -18.13 5.11 -1.10
CA ASP A 232 -16.68 5.00 -1.20
C ASP A 232 -16.19 5.49 -2.57
N ASP A 233 -15.54 6.65 -2.61
CA ASP A 233 -14.73 7.08 -3.76
C ASP A 233 -13.25 6.79 -3.50
N MET A 234 -12.76 5.72 -4.11
CA MET A 234 -11.36 5.30 -4.00
C MET A 234 -10.36 6.34 -4.54
N LYS A 235 -10.79 7.28 -5.39
CA LYS A 235 -9.92 8.34 -5.94
C LYS A 235 -9.87 9.57 -5.04
N GLN A 236 -10.89 9.78 -4.21
CA GLN A 236 -10.97 10.96 -3.35
C GLN A 236 -9.91 10.89 -2.24
N LYS A 237 -9.21 12.01 -2.02
CA LYS A 237 -8.28 12.18 -0.89
C LYS A 237 -9.03 12.66 0.34
N THR A 238 -8.55 12.26 1.52
CA THR A 238 -9.08 12.75 2.80
C THR A 238 -8.79 14.23 2.95
N PHE A 239 -7.54 14.66 2.86
CA PHE A 239 -7.18 16.07 2.99
C PHE A 239 -7.26 16.77 1.64
N GLN A 240 -8.10 17.81 1.57
CA GLN A 240 -8.32 18.61 0.37
C GLN A 240 -8.10 20.08 0.65
N TYR A 241 -7.47 20.74 -0.31
CA TYR A 241 -7.31 22.19 -0.33
C TYR A 241 -7.97 22.70 -1.60
N GLU A 242 -8.83 23.72 -1.50
CA GLU A 242 -9.28 24.43 -2.69
C GLU A 242 -8.21 25.44 -3.09
N PRO A 243 -7.57 25.32 -4.27
CA PRO A 243 -6.74 26.40 -4.75
C PRO A 243 -7.64 27.65 -4.87
N PRO A 244 -7.16 28.85 -4.51
CA PRO A 244 -7.85 30.08 -4.87
C PRO A 244 -8.14 30.01 -6.36
N ARG A 245 -9.38 30.32 -6.77
CA ARG A 245 -9.69 30.54 -8.18
C ARG A 245 -8.97 31.81 -8.62
N LEU A 246 -7.66 31.72 -8.82
CA LEU A 246 -6.91 32.69 -9.60
C LEU A 246 -7.61 32.72 -10.95
N GLY A 247 -8.09 33.89 -11.36
CA GLY A 247 -8.73 34.15 -12.64
C GLY A 247 -7.77 33.96 -13.81
N LEU A 248 -7.30 32.74 -14.00
CA LEU A 248 -6.67 32.25 -15.21
C LEU A 248 -7.76 31.54 -16.01
N CYS A 249 -8.06 32.14 -17.16
CA CYS A 249 -9.09 31.74 -18.12
C CYS A 249 -9.31 30.23 -18.21
N SER A 250 -10.59 29.85 -18.30
CA SER A 250 -11.11 28.50 -18.54
C SER A 250 -10.62 27.80 -19.82
N GLN A 251 -9.65 28.39 -20.52
CA GLN A 251 -9.04 27.86 -21.74
C GLN A 251 -7.94 26.82 -21.47
N VAL A 252 -7.26 26.86 -20.30
CA VAL A 252 -6.21 25.87 -19.96
C VAL A 252 -6.80 24.58 -19.37
N MET A 253 -7.95 24.69 -18.68
CA MET A 253 -8.68 23.52 -18.20
C MET A 253 -9.39 22.77 -19.33
N GLN A 254 -9.82 23.49 -20.38
CA GLN A 254 -10.38 22.87 -21.60
C GLN A 254 -9.32 22.21 -22.49
N THR A 255 -8.05 22.62 -22.43
CA THR A 255 -6.98 21.89 -23.15
C THR A 255 -6.70 20.51 -22.55
N LEU A 256 -7.16 20.24 -21.31
CA LEU A 256 -6.98 18.96 -20.62
C LEU A 256 -8.04 17.90 -20.97
N GLU A 257 -9.13 18.29 -21.64
CA GLU A 257 -10.12 17.35 -22.20
C GLU A 257 -9.97 17.19 -23.72
N SER A 258 -9.24 18.09 -24.40
CA SER A 258 -9.17 18.16 -25.86
C SER A 258 -7.83 17.76 -26.49
N GLN A 259 -6.90 17.16 -25.76
CA GLN A 259 -5.79 16.43 -26.39
C GLN A 259 -6.14 14.94 -26.53
N GLY A 260 -7.12 14.71 -27.40
CA GLY A 260 -7.34 13.41 -28.01
C GLY A 260 -6.13 13.04 -28.85
N LEU A 261 -5.34 12.08 -28.38
CA LEU A 261 -4.61 11.16 -29.25
C LEU A 261 -5.25 9.78 -29.10
N PHE A 262 -6.53 9.69 -29.46
CA PHE A 262 -7.13 8.44 -29.88
C PHE A 262 -6.75 8.22 -31.35
N THR A 263 -5.62 7.60 -31.58
CA THR A 263 -5.40 6.82 -32.80
C THR A 263 -5.09 5.40 -32.36
N LEU A 264 -6.14 4.57 -32.44
CA LEU A 264 -6.07 3.13 -32.38
C LEU A 264 -5.27 2.66 -33.61
N GLU A 265 -3.97 2.46 -33.47
CA GLU A 265 -3.26 1.49 -34.29
C GLU A 265 -2.85 0.32 -33.40
N LEU A 266 -3.84 -0.52 -33.09
CA LEU A 266 -3.61 -1.88 -32.66
C LEU A 266 -3.10 -2.65 -33.89
N SER A 267 -1.79 -2.88 -33.97
CA SER A 267 -1.27 -3.92 -34.85
C SER A 267 -1.88 -5.28 -34.43
N PRO A 268 -2.53 -6.04 -35.31
CA PRO A 268 -3.19 -7.27 -34.92
C PRO A 268 -2.17 -8.41 -34.90
N ILE A 269 -1.65 -8.73 -33.73
CA ILE A 269 -1.16 -10.08 -33.45
C ILE A 269 -1.80 -10.52 -32.14
N LEU A 270 -2.89 -11.27 -32.26
CA LEU A 270 -3.53 -11.97 -31.15
C LEU A 270 -2.82 -13.33 -30.96
N PRO A 271 -2.30 -13.64 -29.77
CA PRO A 271 -2.36 -14.99 -29.25
C PRO A 271 -3.64 -15.13 -28.42
N ILE A 272 -4.33 -16.22 -28.71
CA ILE A 272 -5.53 -16.74 -28.06
C ILE A 272 -5.36 -16.85 -26.54
N GLY A 273 -6.37 -16.39 -25.79
CA GLY A 273 -6.48 -16.59 -24.33
C GLY A 273 -6.68 -15.27 -23.58
N ARG A 274 -7.90 -14.74 -23.59
CA ARG A 274 -8.26 -13.54 -22.83
C ARG A 274 -8.29 -13.86 -21.32
N LEU A 275 -7.19 -13.62 -20.62
CA LEU A 275 -7.18 -13.39 -19.18
C LEU A 275 -7.67 -11.96 -18.95
N GLU A 276 -8.76 -11.81 -18.21
CA GLU A 276 -9.25 -10.50 -17.74
C GLU A 276 -8.12 -9.81 -16.97
N GLU A 277 -7.68 -8.64 -17.45
CA GLU A 277 -6.54 -7.91 -16.86
C GLU A 277 -6.88 -7.51 -15.42
N PRO A 278 -6.10 -7.92 -14.40
CA PRO A 278 -6.34 -7.49 -13.04
C PRO A 278 -6.17 -5.96 -12.94
N ILE A 279 -7.24 -5.27 -12.53
CA ILE A 279 -7.23 -3.83 -12.28
C ILE A 279 -6.07 -3.51 -11.33
N GLY A 280 -5.14 -2.69 -11.79
CA GLY A 280 -3.94 -2.33 -11.07
C GLY A 280 -2.67 -2.71 -11.82
N GLN A 281 -2.62 -3.82 -12.58
CA GLN A 281 -1.41 -4.51 -13.14
C GLN A 281 -0.62 -3.80 -14.26
N ASP A 282 -0.89 -2.52 -14.45
CA ASP A 282 -0.41 -1.75 -15.58
C ASP A 282 0.60 -0.67 -15.17
N PHE A 283 1.71 -0.58 -15.91
CA PHE A 283 2.72 0.45 -15.74
C PHE A 283 2.12 1.86 -15.88
N ARG A 284 1.05 2.02 -16.67
CA ARG A 284 0.34 3.30 -16.80
C ARG A 284 -0.18 3.85 -15.47
N VAL A 285 -0.49 3.01 -14.49
CA VAL A 285 -0.90 3.45 -13.14
C VAL A 285 0.27 4.14 -12.43
N LEU A 286 1.43 3.46 -12.38
CA LEU A 286 2.65 4.01 -11.81
C LEU A 286 3.07 5.29 -12.52
N GLN A 287 3.06 5.29 -13.86
CA GLN A 287 3.45 6.46 -14.65
C GLN A 287 2.54 7.68 -14.39
N LYS A 288 1.22 7.46 -14.25
CA LYS A 288 0.26 8.53 -13.91
C LYS A 288 0.51 9.08 -12.50
N GLU A 289 0.80 8.22 -11.54
CA GLU A 289 1.13 8.60 -10.17
C GLU A 289 2.39 9.46 -10.11
N VAL A 290 3.49 8.98 -10.70
CA VAL A 290 4.77 9.71 -10.77
C VAL A 290 4.58 11.03 -11.49
N SER A 291 3.87 11.06 -12.63
CA SER A 291 3.59 12.30 -13.36
C SER A 291 2.81 13.31 -12.52
N LYS A 292 1.82 12.87 -11.75
CA LYS A 292 1.06 13.75 -10.85
C LYS A 292 1.96 14.34 -9.76
N ASN A 293 2.82 13.52 -9.15
CA ASN A 293 3.74 13.98 -8.11
C ASN A 293 4.80 14.94 -8.68
N MET A 294 5.36 14.66 -9.86
CA MET A 294 6.28 15.58 -10.54
C MET A 294 5.63 16.91 -10.89
N LYS A 295 4.36 16.91 -11.35
CA LYS A 295 3.60 18.15 -11.63
C LYS A 295 3.31 18.97 -10.37
N ALA A 296 3.05 18.30 -9.24
CA ALA A 296 2.89 18.97 -7.95
C ALA A 296 4.22 19.57 -7.47
N LEU A 297 5.31 18.80 -7.56
CA LEU A 297 6.64 19.25 -7.20
C LEU A 297 7.13 20.42 -8.07
N ALA A 298 6.78 20.45 -9.35
CA ALA A 298 7.10 21.54 -10.26
C ALA A 298 6.44 22.88 -9.88
N GLN A 299 5.38 22.88 -9.07
CA GLN A 299 4.72 24.09 -8.57
C GLN A 299 5.37 24.64 -7.29
N VAL A 300 6.26 23.88 -6.65
CA VAL A 300 7.08 24.35 -5.52
C VAL A 300 8.13 25.33 -6.06
N SER A 301 8.55 26.32 -5.26
CA SER A 301 9.60 27.25 -5.70
C SER A 301 10.92 26.53 -6.01
N LYS A 302 11.75 27.16 -6.84
CA LYS A 302 13.03 26.56 -7.25
C LYS A 302 14.06 26.52 -6.13
N ASP A 303 14.00 27.49 -5.23
CA ASP A 303 14.88 27.53 -4.05
C ASP A 303 14.57 26.37 -3.10
N ILE A 304 13.29 26.12 -2.81
CA ILE A 304 12.86 24.97 -1.98
C ILE A 304 13.23 23.65 -2.67
N GLN A 305 12.97 23.52 -3.98
CA GLN A 305 13.37 22.33 -4.73
C GLN A 305 14.88 22.07 -4.63
N ALA A 306 15.70 23.12 -4.72
CA ALA A 306 17.16 23.02 -4.57
C ALA A 306 17.57 22.62 -3.15
N VAL A 307 16.97 23.21 -2.11
CA VAL A 307 17.22 22.83 -0.71
C VAL A 307 16.92 21.35 -0.48
N VAL A 308 15.74 20.89 -0.93
CA VAL A 308 15.35 19.47 -0.83
C VAL A 308 16.31 18.59 -1.62
N PHE A 309 16.66 18.98 -2.85
CA PHE A 309 17.57 18.22 -3.71
C PHE A 309 18.94 18.00 -3.05
N HIS A 310 19.60 19.10 -2.63
CA HIS A 310 20.94 19.04 -2.05
C HIS A 310 20.94 18.30 -0.72
N SER A 311 19.87 18.43 0.06
CA SER A 311 19.73 17.72 1.33
C SER A 311 19.57 16.21 1.13
N ILE A 312 18.71 15.79 0.18
CA ILE A 312 18.56 14.37 -0.18
C ILE A 312 19.88 13.82 -0.74
N LEU A 313 20.53 14.56 -1.65
CA LEU A 313 21.80 14.15 -2.28
C LEU A 313 22.89 13.90 -1.22
N ALA A 314 23.01 14.79 -0.24
CA ALA A 314 23.97 14.65 0.86
C ALA A 314 23.71 13.42 1.75
N MET A 315 22.47 12.91 1.80
CA MET A 315 22.08 11.73 2.57
C MET A 315 22.04 10.43 1.74
N LEU A 316 22.21 10.46 0.41
CA LEU A 316 22.19 9.23 -0.39
C LEU A 316 23.30 8.23 0.03
N GLY A 317 24.41 8.71 0.57
CA GLY A 317 25.46 7.85 1.14
C GLY A 317 25.17 7.35 2.57
N ASP A 318 24.12 7.82 3.22
CA ASP A 318 23.75 7.51 4.60
C ASP A 318 22.26 7.13 4.68
N LYS A 319 21.99 5.84 4.49
CA LYS A 319 20.63 5.30 4.54
C LYS A 319 19.97 5.50 5.90
N GLU A 320 20.73 5.52 6.99
CA GLU A 320 20.16 5.76 8.32
C GLU A 320 19.75 7.22 8.50
N ALA A 321 20.45 8.17 7.88
CA ALA A 321 20.01 9.57 7.85
C ALA A 321 18.68 9.74 7.09
N LEU A 322 18.51 9.07 5.93
CA LEU A 322 17.24 9.07 5.19
C LEU A 322 16.10 8.49 6.02
N LYS A 323 16.37 7.39 6.74
CA LYS A 323 15.40 6.73 7.62
C LYS A 323 15.05 7.59 8.83
N THR A 324 16.05 8.20 9.47
CA THR A 324 15.84 9.13 10.60
C THR A 324 14.97 10.30 10.17
N LEU A 325 15.20 10.87 8.98
CA LEU A 325 14.33 11.92 8.43
C LEU A 325 12.90 11.40 8.23
N LEU A 326 12.72 10.20 7.67
CA LEU A 326 11.39 9.60 7.50
C LEU A 326 10.68 9.43 8.86
N ASP A 327 11.36 8.86 9.85
CA ASP A 327 10.83 8.62 11.20
C ASP A 327 10.45 9.94 11.89
N MET A 328 11.28 10.98 11.75
CA MET A 328 10.98 12.32 12.25
C MET A 328 9.75 12.93 11.56
N MET A 329 9.59 12.72 10.26
CA MET A 329 8.40 13.16 9.52
C MET A 329 7.14 12.36 9.91
N GLU A 330 7.28 11.09 10.32
CA GLU A 330 6.19 10.27 10.86
C GLU A 330 5.83 10.64 12.30
N SER A 331 6.72 11.31 13.03
CA SER A 331 6.47 11.76 14.39
C SER A 331 5.70 13.08 14.44
N ASP A 332 4.99 13.29 15.55
CA ASP A 332 4.28 14.54 15.85
C ASP A 332 5.24 15.72 16.11
N SER A 333 6.52 15.44 16.33
CA SER A 333 7.56 16.44 16.56
C SER A 333 8.43 16.60 15.31
N LEU A 334 8.28 17.73 14.59
CA LEU A 334 9.34 18.24 13.72
C LEU A 334 10.48 18.78 14.59
N GLY A 335 11.06 17.95 15.46
CA GLY A 335 12.10 18.33 16.41
C GLY A 335 13.42 18.72 15.72
N HIS A 336 14.42 19.07 16.52
CA HIS A 336 15.75 19.38 16.00
C HIS A 336 16.40 18.09 15.48
N LEU A 337 16.61 18.04 14.17
CA LEU A 337 17.46 17.06 13.52
C LEU A 337 18.78 17.76 13.22
N ASP A 338 19.90 17.08 13.41
CA ASP A 338 21.20 17.57 12.97
C ASP A 338 21.48 17.12 11.53
N GLY A 339 22.21 17.94 10.76
CA GLY A 339 22.65 17.58 9.41
C GLY A 339 21.64 17.91 8.30
N PRO A 340 21.81 17.34 7.08
CA PRO A 340 21.09 17.79 5.89
C PRO A 340 19.56 17.63 5.97
N GLY A 341 19.07 16.64 6.73
CA GLY A 341 17.63 16.44 6.92
C GLY A 341 16.94 17.61 7.62
N SER A 342 17.67 18.39 8.45
CA SER A 342 17.13 19.54 9.16
C SER A 342 16.65 20.65 8.22
N ASN A 343 17.36 20.85 7.11
CA ASN A 343 17.00 21.82 6.08
C ASN A 343 15.61 21.49 5.50
N ILE A 344 15.35 20.20 5.24
CA ILE A 344 14.05 19.73 4.75
C ILE A 344 12.96 19.98 5.81
N LEU A 345 13.22 19.65 7.08
CA LEU A 345 12.26 19.87 8.15
C LEU A 345 11.94 21.36 8.32
N ASN A 346 12.93 22.24 8.19
CA ASN A 346 12.75 23.69 8.24
C ASN A 346 11.85 24.20 7.10
N GLU A 347 12.02 23.69 5.88
CA GLU A 347 11.12 24.03 4.75
C GLU A 347 9.69 23.55 4.99
N LEU A 348 9.53 22.36 5.59
CA LEU A 348 8.21 21.83 5.95
C LEU A 348 7.54 22.63 7.08
N GLN A 349 8.31 23.14 8.05
CA GLN A 349 7.80 23.98 9.15
C GLN A 349 7.40 25.37 8.69
N GLN A 350 8.11 25.95 7.72
CA GLN A 350 7.83 27.30 7.22
C GLN A 350 6.59 27.38 6.31
N GLU A 351 5.97 26.23 5.98
CA GLU A 351 4.84 26.15 5.03
C GLU A 351 5.10 26.92 3.73
N SER A 352 6.36 26.89 3.26
CA SER A 352 6.86 27.71 2.15
C SER A 352 6.34 27.26 0.77
N SER A 353 5.73 26.06 0.70
CA SER A 353 5.06 25.54 -0.50
C SER A 353 3.66 26.13 -0.68
N PRO A 354 3.15 26.25 -1.92
CA PRO A 354 1.77 26.65 -2.16
C PRO A 354 0.78 25.78 -1.36
N PRO A 355 -0.29 26.34 -0.76
CA PRO A 355 -1.17 25.60 0.15
C PRO A 355 -1.84 24.33 -0.43
N TRP A 356 -2.02 24.29 -1.76
CA TRP A 356 -2.57 23.13 -2.47
C TRP A 356 -1.53 22.07 -2.85
N VAL A 357 -0.24 22.34 -2.64
CA VAL A 357 0.86 21.39 -2.82
C VAL A 357 1.27 20.87 -1.45
N ASN A 358 1.08 19.57 -1.24
CA ASN A 358 1.55 18.91 -0.04
C ASN A 358 3.02 18.50 -0.21
N LEU A 359 3.95 19.40 0.14
CA LEU A 359 5.39 19.14 0.05
C LEU A 359 5.81 17.95 0.94
N GLY A 360 5.25 17.86 2.16
CA GLY A 360 5.49 16.74 3.07
C GLY A 360 5.21 15.39 2.42
N TYR A 361 4.10 15.28 1.67
CA TYR A 361 3.73 14.05 0.97
C TYR A 361 4.73 13.71 -0.14
N LEU A 362 5.19 14.71 -0.90
CA LEU A 362 6.13 14.50 -2.00
C LEU A 362 7.50 14.02 -1.50
N ILE A 363 7.95 14.57 -0.36
CA ILE A 363 9.19 14.17 0.29
C ILE A 363 9.04 12.78 0.91
N PHE A 364 7.95 12.52 1.63
CA PHE A 364 7.64 11.20 2.19
C PHE A 364 7.63 10.12 1.09
N TYR A 365 6.95 10.41 -0.03
CA TYR A 365 6.92 9.54 -1.21
C TYR A 365 8.32 9.25 -1.76
N LEU A 366 9.19 10.26 -1.86
CA LEU A 366 10.57 10.05 -2.30
C LEU A 366 11.39 9.23 -1.29
N LEU A 367 11.26 9.50 0.01
CA LEU A 367 12.00 8.78 1.06
C LEU A 367 11.61 7.30 1.13
N GLU A 368 10.31 6.98 1.06
CA GLU A 368 9.84 5.58 1.00
C GLU A 368 10.47 4.82 -0.18
N VAL A 369 10.60 5.50 -1.32
CA VAL A 369 11.21 4.94 -2.53
C VAL A 369 12.70 4.72 -2.36
N LEU A 370 13.41 5.71 -1.84
CA LEU A 370 14.86 5.61 -1.62
C LEU A 370 15.19 4.52 -0.61
N LEU A 371 14.42 4.39 0.47
CA LEU A 371 14.65 3.36 1.49
C LEU A 371 14.37 1.93 1.00
N GLU A 372 13.58 1.78 -0.06
CA GLU A 372 13.36 0.50 -0.73
C GLU A 372 14.56 0.07 -1.61
N LEU A 373 15.42 1.01 -2.00
CA LEU A 373 16.66 0.71 -2.74
C LEU A 373 17.76 0.18 -1.81
N SER A 374 18.70 -0.59 -2.36
CA SER A 374 19.88 -1.06 -1.62
C SER A 374 20.85 0.08 -1.32
N ASP A 375 21.73 -0.09 -0.31
CA ASP A 375 22.76 0.91 0.00
C ASP A 375 23.67 1.18 -1.21
N THR A 376 24.01 0.13 -1.96
CA THR A 376 24.75 0.23 -3.22
C THR A 376 24.01 1.11 -4.23
N GLN A 377 22.70 0.91 -4.42
CA GLN A 377 21.90 1.71 -5.35
C GLN A 377 21.85 3.18 -4.97
N LEU A 378 21.78 3.50 -3.68
CA LEU A 378 21.76 4.89 -3.23
C LEU A 378 23.09 5.61 -3.52
N VAL A 379 24.22 4.94 -3.28
CA VAL A 379 25.55 5.46 -3.65
C VAL A 379 25.68 5.64 -5.17
N LEU A 380 25.24 4.66 -5.95
CA LEU A 380 25.24 4.75 -7.42
C LEU A 380 24.33 5.87 -7.93
N LEU A 381 23.18 6.14 -7.28
CA LEU A 381 22.32 7.26 -7.61
C LEU A 381 23.02 8.60 -7.39
N ALA A 382 23.80 8.75 -6.31
CA ALA A 382 24.60 9.95 -6.07
C ALA A 382 25.63 10.15 -7.20
N GLN A 383 26.33 9.08 -7.60
CA GLN A 383 27.26 9.12 -8.73
C GLN A 383 26.56 9.45 -10.06
N SER A 384 25.35 8.92 -10.28
CA SER A 384 24.54 9.26 -11.46
C SER A 384 24.18 10.75 -11.52
N VAL A 385 23.94 11.39 -10.37
CA VAL A 385 23.73 12.84 -10.28
C VAL A 385 25.00 13.58 -10.72
N GLU A 386 26.15 13.22 -10.16
CA GLU A 386 27.45 13.84 -10.47
C GLU A 386 27.80 13.73 -11.95
N LYS A 387 27.54 12.57 -12.56
CA LYS A 387 27.76 12.32 -13.99
C LYS A 387 26.68 12.91 -14.89
N ARG A 388 25.61 13.49 -14.34
CA ARG A 388 24.48 14.09 -15.07
C ARG A 388 23.78 13.11 -16.03
N ILE A 389 23.63 11.85 -15.62
CA ILE A 389 23.07 10.77 -16.44
C ILE A 389 21.65 10.32 -16.03
N LEU A 390 21.03 11.01 -15.06
CA LEU A 390 19.72 10.63 -14.52
C LEU A 390 18.62 10.55 -15.59
N SER A 391 18.61 11.46 -16.56
CA SER A 391 17.56 11.49 -17.59
C SER A 391 17.66 10.29 -18.53
N GLN A 392 18.88 9.92 -18.94
CA GLN A 392 19.13 8.73 -19.76
C GLN A 392 18.78 7.46 -19.00
N GLN A 393 19.17 7.36 -17.73
CA GLN A 393 18.82 6.22 -16.87
C GLN A 393 17.31 6.10 -16.68
N GLN A 394 16.61 7.22 -16.47
CA GLN A 394 15.16 7.23 -16.26
C GLN A 394 14.42 6.71 -17.51
N GLU A 395 14.82 7.13 -18.70
CA GLU A 395 14.20 6.67 -19.94
C GLU A 395 14.57 5.20 -20.23
N LEU A 396 15.80 4.78 -19.93
CA LEU A 396 16.20 3.37 -20.03
C LEU A 396 15.33 2.49 -19.12
N VAL A 397 15.18 2.85 -17.84
CA VAL A 397 14.35 2.09 -16.89
C VAL A 397 12.88 2.09 -17.35
N ARG A 398 12.38 3.22 -17.87
CA ARG A 398 11.04 3.30 -18.47
C ARG A 398 10.88 2.32 -19.64
N SER A 399 11.86 2.24 -20.54
CA SER A 399 11.83 1.34 -21.70
C SER A 399 11.84 -0.13 -21.30
N ILE A 400 12.41 -0.47 -20.14
CA ILE A 400 12.39 -1.81 -19.56
C ILE A 400 11.01 -2.10 -18.96
N LEU A 401 10.45 -1.16 -18.18
CA LEU A 401 9.19 -1.37 -17.47
C LEU A 401 8.00 -1.48 -18.43
N VAL A 402 7.85 -0.57 -19.39
CA VAL A 402 6.69 -0.48 -20.30
C VAL A 402 6.28 -1.84 -20.92
N PRO A 403 7.17 -2.60 -21.59
CA PRO A 403 6.79 -3.87 -22.22
C PRO A 403 6.65 -5.04 -21.24
N ASN A 404 7.37 -5.01 -20.11
CA ASN A 404 7.52 -6.19 -19.24
C ASN A 404 6.60 -6.19 -18.01
N PHE A 405 6.12 -5.02 -17.58
CA PHE A 405 5.49 -4.82 -16.27
C PHE A 405 4.27 -5.70 -15.97
N LYS A 406 3.50 -6.05 -17.00
CA LYS A 406 2.27 -6.85 -16.90
C LYS A 406 2.54 -8.35 -16.75
N TYR A 407 3.76 -8.81 -17.02
CA TYR A 407 4.06 -10.23 -17.13
C TYR A 407 4.73 -10.78 -15.87
N PRO A 408 4.19 -11.86 -15.29
CA PRO A 408 4.76 -12.51 -14.11
C PRO A 408 5.82 -13.57 -14.44
N TRP A 409 6.10 -13.85 -15.72
CA TRP A 409 7.10 -14.83 -16.15
C TRP A 409 8.36 -14.17 -16.68
N ASN A 410 9.40 -14.99 -16.88
CA ASN A 410 10.68 -14.54 -17.38
C ASN A 410 10.60 -14.17 -18.86
N ILE A 411 11.10 -12.99 -19.24
CA ILE A 411 11.06 -12.51 -20.63
C ILE A 411 12.46 -12.06 -21.04
N PRO A 412 13.11 -12.71 -22.02
CA PRO A 412 14.35 -12.19 -22.58
C PRO A 412 14.07 -10.92 -23.39
N PHE A 413 14.88 -9.89 -23.20
CA PHE A 413 14.80 -8.65 -23.97
C PHE A 413 16.19 -8.07 -24.23
N THR A 414 16.26 -7.11 -25.14
CA THR A 414 17.50 -6.39 -25.46
C THR A 414 17.32 -4.92 -25.13
N LEU A 415 18.30 -4.33 -24.45
CA LEU A 415 18.29 -2.92 -24.13
C LEU A 415 18.47 -2.07 -25.41
N PRO A 416 17.69 -0.98 -25.59
CA PRO A 416 17.81 -0.13 -26.78
C PRO A 416 19.21 0.50 -26.88
N ALA A 417 19.88 0.28 -28.00
CA ALA A 417 21.24 0.80 -28.22
C ALA A 417 21.28 2.34 -28.21
N GLU A 418 20.19 2.98 -28.63
CA GLU A 418 20.04 4.43 -28.67
C GLU A 418 20.05 5.06 -27.28
N LEU A 419 19.52 4.33 -26.28
CA LEU A 419 19.50 4.78 -24.87
C LEU A 419 20.80 4.45 -24.15
N LEU A 420 21.56 3.47 -24.63
CA LEU A 420 22.88 3.12 -24.09
C LEU A 420 24.01 3.98 -24.67
N ALA A 421 23.91 4.40 -25.93
CA ALA A 421 24.97 5.16 -26.60
C ALA A 421 25.45 6.44 -25.88
N PRO A 422 24.59 7.21 -25.18
CA PRO A 422 25.01 8.37 -24.38
C PRO A 422 25.68 7.99 -23.06
N LEU A 423 25.41 6.79 -22.55
CA LEU A 423 25.98 6.25 -21.31
C LEU A 423 27.30 5.56 -21.68
N GLN A 424 28.40 6.31 -21.73
CA GLN A 424 29.72 5.77 -22.07
C GLN A 424 30.65 5.69 -20.85
N GLY A 425 31.63 4.78 -20.93
CA GLY A 425 32.64 4.59 -19.88
C GLY A 425 32.01 4.33 -18.52
N GLU A 426 32.42 5.12 -17.53
CA GLU A 426 31.94 5.01 -16.15
C GLU A 426 30.40 5.15 -16.02
N GLY A 427 29.76 5.99 -16.85
CA GLY A 427 28.30 6.16 -16.83
C GLY A 427 27.53 4.89 -17.22
N LEU A 428 28.09 4.08 -18.12
CA LEU A 428 27.53 2.77 -18.46
C LEU A 428 27.66 1.80 -17.29
N HIS A 429 28.83 1.76 -16.66
CA HIS A 429 29.10 0.89 -15.52
C HIS A 429 28.16 1.19 -14.35
N ILE A 430 27.99 2.46 -13.99
CA ILE A 430 27.04 2.89 -12.94
C ILE A 430 25.62 2.44 -13.29
N THR A 431 25.19 2.64 -14.53
CA THR A 431 23.84 2.26 -14.98
C THR A 431 23.63 0.75 -14.92
N TYR A 432 24.61 -0.03 -15.35
CA TYR A 432 24.52 -1.49 -15.32
C TYR A 432 24.47 -2.00 -13.89
N ALA A 433 25.30 -1.47 -12.99
CA ALA A 433 25.28 -1.81 -11.57
C ALA A 433 23.91 -1.49 -10.93
N LEU A 434 23.29 -0.35 -11.25
CA LEU A 434 21.93 -0.01 -10.77
C LEU A 434 20.88 -1.05 -11.21
N LEU A 435 20.96 -1.50 -12.46
CA LEU A 435 20.07 -2.52 -13.02
C LEU A 435 20.34 -3.91 -12.44
N GLU A 436 21.60 -4.26 -12.15
CA GLU A 436 21.98 -5.51 -11.48
C GLU A 436 21.42 -5.59 -10.07
N GLU A 437 21.54 -4.50 -9.31
CA GLU A 437 20.94 -4.39 -7.97
C GLU A 437 19.40 -4.45 -8.02
N CYS A 438 18.78 -4.14 -9.17
CA CYS A 438 17.36 -4.38 -9.40
C CYS A 438 17.03 -5.84 -9.76
N GLY A 439 18.01 -6.75 -9.80
CA GLY A 439 17.82 -8.16 -10.11
C GLY A 439 17.87 -8.51 -11.60
N LEU A 440 18.28 -7.58 -12.47
CA LEU A 440 18.56 -7.91 -13.87
C LEU A 440 19.98 -8.47 -14.01
N LYS A 441 20.17 -9.44 -14.91
CA LYS A 441 21.52 -9.93 -15.23
C LYS A 441 22.12 -9.05 -16.31
N MET A 442 23.19 -8.33 -16.01
CA MET A 442 23.83 -7.42 -16.95
C MET A 442 25.18 -7.97 -17.39
N GLU A 443 25.53 -7.75 -18.65
CA GLU A 443 26.82 -8.11 -19.20
C GLU A 443 27.34 -6.93 -20.03
N LEU A 444 28.51 -6.37 -19.70
CA LEU A 444 29.05 -5.20 -20.41
C LEU A 444 29.20 -5.40 -21.93
N LYS A 445 29.38 -6.64 -22.37
CA LYS A 445 29.57 -7.02 -23.78
C LYS A 445 28.27 -7.39 -24.50
N SER A 446 27.14 -7.44 -23.78
CA SER A 446 25.86 -7.89 -24.33
C SER A 446 24.71 -7.05 -23.76
N PRO A 447 23.93 -6.35 -24.61
CA PRO A 447 22.74 -5.62 -24.17
C PRO A 447 21.55 -6.54 -23.87
N ARG A 448 21.73 -7.87 -23.94
CA ARG A 448 20.67 -8.84 -23.70
C ARG A 448 20.56 -9.16 -22.22
N THR A 449 19.33 -9.16 -21.73
CA THR A 449 19.03 -9.53 -20.35
C THR A 449 17.67 -10.24 -20.27
N THR A 450 17.27 -10.65 -19.08
CA THR A 450 16.00 -11.33 -18.83
C THR A 450 15.24 -10.60 -17.72
N TRP A 451 13.99 -10.27 -18.00
CA TRP A 451 13.04 -9.77 -17.03
C TRP A 451 12.67 -10.89 -16.05
N HIS A 452 12.55 -10.55 -14.77
CA HIS A 452 12.09 -11.42 -13.70
C HIS A 452 11.02 -10.66 -12.88
N LEU A 453 10.04 -11.37 -12.31
CA LEU A 453 8.97 -10.74 -11.53
C LEU A 453 9.54 -10.01 -10.29
N GLU A 454 10.60 -10.55 -9.71
CA GLU A 454 11.33 -9.99 -8.56
C GLU A 454 11.93 -8.63 -8.89
N ALA A 455 12.33 -8.39 -10.14
CA ALA A 455 12.90 -7.11 -10.59
C ALA A 455 11.86 -6.00 -10.70
N LYS A 456 10.56 -6.34 -10.77
CA LYS A 456 9.47 -5.36 -10.92
C LYS A 456 9.48 -4.32 -9.81
N LYS A 457 9.65 -4.76 -8.56
CA LYS A 457 9.62 -3.88 -7.39
C LYS A 457 10.80 -2.88 -7.39
N PRO A 458 12.06 -3.32 -7.39
CA PRO A 458 13.20 -2.42 -7.37
C PRO A 458 13.30 -1.54 -8.63
N LEU A 459 12.98 -2.05 -9.84
CA LEU A 459 12.99 -1.21 -11.05
C LEU A 459 11.95 -0.08 -11.00
N SER A 460 10.79 -0.32 -10.40
CA SER A 460 9.78 0.72 -10.25
C SER A 460 10.20 1.76 -9.21
N ALA A 461 10.81 1.33 -8.09
CA ALA A 461 11.40 2.24 -7.12
C ALA A 461 12.49 3.10 -7.78
N LEU A 462 13.39 2.48 -8.55
CA LEU A 462 14.43 3.19 -9.30
C LEU A 462 13.83 4.19 -10.31
N TYR A 463 12.80 3.80 -11.06
CA TYR A 463 12.10 4.71 -11.98
C TYR A 463 11.55 5.96 -11.28
N VAL A 464 10.95 5.77 -10.11
CA VAL A 464 10.38 6.87 -9.32
C VAL A 464 11.49 7.74 -8.73
N ALA A 465 12.52 7.15 -8.14
CA ALA A 465 13.68 7.87 -7.59
C ALA A 465 14.31 8.77 -8.66
N LEU A 466 14.64 8.20 -9.82
CA LEU A 466 15.21 8.94 -10.95
C LEU A 466 14.28 10.07 -11.42
N SER A 467 12.97 9.81 -11.54
CA SER A 467 12.01 10.82 -11.99
C SER A 467 11.87 11.99 -11.02
N MET A 468 11.79 11.71 -9.72
CA MET A 468 11.66 12.73 -8.68
C MET A 468 12.96 13.53 -8.51
N LEU A 469 14.12 12.86 -8.46
CA LEU A 469 15.43 13.52 -8.40
C LEU A 469 15.67 14.41 -9.63
N LEU A 470 15.32 13.93 -10.83
CA LEU A 470 15.42 14.73 -12.05
C LEU A 470 14.52 15.97 -11.99
N GLN A 471 13.33 15.88 -11.41
CA GLN A 471 12.44 17.05 -11.24
C GLN A 471 13.03 18.07 -10.25
N LEU A 472 13.57 17.60 -9.12
CA LEU A 472 14.23 18.43 -8.11
C LEU A 472 15.48 19.14 -8.66
N ALA A 473 16.25 18.45 -9.51
CA ALA A 473 17.48 18.98 -10.11
C ALA A 473 17.26 20.03 -11.21
N LYS A 474 16.03 20.26 -11.68
CA LYS A 474 15.78 21.21 -12.78
C LYS A 474 16.11 22.64 -12.35
N PRO A 475 17.07 23.33 -13.02
CA PRO A 475 17.41 24.70 -12.68
C PRO A 475 16.21 25.64 -12.87
N SER A 476 16.25 26.80 -12.19
CA SER A 476 15.32 27.89 -12.46
C SER A 476 15.50 28.35 -13.90
N ALA A 477 14.46 28.23 -14.72
CA ALA A 477 14.39 29.03 -15.94
C ALA A 477 14.21 30.49 -15.50
N LEU A 478 15.32 31.22 -15.37
CA LEU A 478 15.28 32.67 -15.30
C LEU A 478 14.64 33.17 -16.60
N PRO A 479 13.70 34.14 -16.55
CA PRO A 479 13.24 34.82 -17.74
C PRO A 479 14.37 35.71 -18.26
N GLY A 480 15.22 35.13 -19.11
CA GLY A 480 16.30 35.86 -19.76
C GLY A 480 17.52 35.01 -20.06
N GLY A 481 17.53 34.36 -21.23
CA GLY A 481 18.72 34.21 -22.07
C GLY A 481 19.87 33.31 -21.62
N GLN A 482 20.04 32.23 -22.39
CA GLN A 482 21.25 31.42 -22.61
C GLN A 482 21.55 30.29 -21.60
N SER A 483 21.32 29.07 -22.07
CA SER A 483 21.95 27.84 -21.59
C SER A 483 23.39 27.76 -22.09
N VAL A 484 24.33 27.49 -21.19
CA VAL A 484 25.68 26.98 -21.50
C VAL A 484 25.76 25.54 -21.04
#